data_AF-A0A5N4W528-F1
#
_entry.id   AF-A0A5N4W528-F1
#
_cell.length_a   1.000
_cell.length_b   1.000
_cell.length_c   1.000
_cell.angle_alpha   90.00
_cell.angle_beta   90.00
_cell.angle_gamma   90.00
#
_symmetry.space_group_name_H-M   'P 1'
#
loop_
_entity.id
_entity.type
_entity.pdbx_description
1 polymer ?
#
loop_
_entity_poly.entity_id
_entity_poly.type
_entity_poly.pdbx_seq_one_letter_code
_entity_poly.pdbx_strand_id
1 'polypeptide(L)'
;MSIQPKTVFIVHGENSSPEDHWFSWLAQQVKAMHGIAKLVFLPDADVPEFDLWQQALDMQMSNLNEHSIVIAHSLGCLAVAHYLSQHLNHQKIEALICVAGFKSVTPHKPELNSFIQQAKLESRVLHRQIAHRIALFSNNDSVVPPPLALQFGHFMNAQLQEVKQARHFTQQDGFSEFALLQQILQPLMLSV
;
A
#
# COMPACT_ATOMS: atom_id res chain seq x y z
N MET A 1 -10.24 25.41 -15.65
CA MET A 1 -9.27 24.32 -15.42
C MET A 1 -10.08 23.07 -15.14
N SER A 2 -10.01 22.05 -15.99
CA SER A 2 -10.62 20.75 -15.70
C SER A 2 -9.79 20.06 -14.62
N ILE A 3 -10.37 19.86 -13.44
CA ILE A 3 -9.74 19.10 -12.36
C ILE A 3 -9.63 17.65 -12.86
N GLN A 4 -8.40 17.14 -12.98
CA GLN A 4 -8.21 15.73 -13.30
C GLN A 4 -8.61 14.88 -12.08
N PRO A 5 -9.40 13.81 -12.27
CA PRO A 5 -9.79 12.95 -11.15
C PRO A 5 -8.56 12.23 -10.59
N LYS A 6 -8.48 12.11 -9.26
CA LYS A 6 -7.44 11.31 -8.61
C LYS A 6 -7.62 9.82 -8.97
N THR A 7 -6.52 9.13 -9.27
CA THR A 7 -6.50 7.68 -9.51
C THR A 7 -5.94 6.98 -8.29
N VAL A 8 -6.71 6.08 -7.68
CA VAL A 8 -6.33 5.31 -6.49
C VAL A 8 -6.07 3.86 -6.89
N PHE A 9 -4.83 3.44 -6.77
CA PHE A 9 -4.40 2.05 -6.92
C PHE A 9 -4.47 1.36 -5.56
N ILE A 10 -5.20 0.25 -5.46
CA ILE A 10 -5.37 -0.53 -4.23
C ILE A 10 -4.70 -1.88 -4.46
N VAL A 11 -3.66 -2.16 -3.69
CA VAL A 11 -2.77 -3.32 -3.86
C VAL A 11 -2.88 -4.23 -2.64
N HIS A 12 -3.26 -5.48 -2.88
CA HIS A 12 -3.41 -6.49 -1.82
C HIS A 12 -2.06 -7.08 -1.38
N GLY A 13 -2.09 -7.98 -0.41
CA GLY A 13 -0.91 -8.66 0.12
C GLY A 13 -0.89 -10.16 -0.18
N GLU A 14 -0.02 -10.88 0.52
CA GLU A 14 0.03 -12.35 0.51
C GLU A 14 -1.31 -12.93 0.98
N ASN A 15 -1.70 -14.09 0.46
CA ASN A 15 -2.93 -14.82 0.81
C ASN A 15 -4.22 -13.98 0.66
N SER A 16 -4.25 -13.04 -0.28
CA SER A 16 -5.41 -12.19 -0.55
C SER A 16 -5.53 -11.87 -2.04
N SER A 17 -6.66 -11.29 -2.42
CA SER A 17 -7.05 -10.91 -3.78
C SER A 17 -7.69 -9.51 -3.78
N PRO A 18 -7.89 -8.88 -4.96
CA PRO A 18 -8.58 -7.59 -5.08
C PRO A 18 -9.96 -7.50 -4.41
N GLU A 19 -10.63 -8.63 -4.24
CA GLU A 19 -12.00 -8.74 -3.72
C GLU A 19 -12.05 -8.85 -2.20
N ASP A 20 -10.92 -9.13 -1.56
CA ASP A 20 -10.84 -9.39 -0.13
C ASP A 20 -10.86 -8.12 0.75
N HIS A 21 -11.11 -8.35 2.04
CA HIS A 21 -10.93 -7.35 3.10
C HIS A 21 -11.74 -6.08 2.78
N TRP A 22 -11.11 -4.91 2.88
CA TRP A 22 -11.69 -3.60 2.68
C TRP A 22 -11.49 -3.08 1.25
N PHE A 23 -10.82 -3.83 0.37
CA PHE A 23 -10.35 -3.33 -0.92
C PHE A 23 -11.51 -2.93 -1.83
N SER A 24 -12.48 -3.83 -2.02
CA SER A 24 -13.68 -3.57 -2.83
C SER A 24 -14.54 -2.43 -2.26
N TRP A 25 -14.71 -2.40 -0.93
CA TRP A 25 -15.44 -1.33 -0.26
C TRP A 25 -14.74 0.03 -0.49
N LEU A 26 -13.41 0.09 -0.33
CA LEU A 26 -12.67 1.33 -0.53
C LEU A 26 -12.73 1.79 -1.99
N ALA A 27 -12.68 0.87 -2.96
CA ALA A 27 -12.86 1.19 -4.37
C ALA A 27 -14.24 1.84 -4.64
N GLN A 28 -15.29 1.40 -3.96
CA GLN A 28 -16.60 2.05 -4.03
C GLN A 28 -16.57 3.45 -3.42
N GLN A 29 -15.90 3.64 -2.27
CA GLN A 29 -15.75 4.96 -1.65
C GLN A 29 -14.97 5.94 -2.54
N VAL A 30 -13.91 5.48 -3.21
CA VAL A 30 -13.15 6.29 -4.18
C VAL A 30 -14.04 6.76 -5.32
N LYS A 31 -14.87 5.87 -5.87
CA LYS A 31 -15.85 6.23 -6.93
C LYS A 31 -16.90 7.22 -6.44
N ALA A 32 -17.38 7.05 -5.19
CA ALA A 32 -18.32 7.99 -4.57
C ALA A 32 -17.70 9.39 -4.37
N MET A 33 -16.37 9.47 -4.22
CA MET A 33 -15.61 10.72 -4.20
C MET A 33 -15.21 11.23 -5.60
N HIS A 34 -15.83 10.70 -6.67
CA HIS A 34 -15.55 11.04 -8.08
C HIS A 34 -14.11 10.73 -8.54
N GLY A 35 -13.43 9.81 -7.83
CA GLY A 35 -12.12 9.29 -8.23
C GLY A 35 -12.19 8.05 -9.12
N ILE A 36 -11.04 7.64 -9.62
CA ILE A 36 -10.87 6.38 -10.35
C ILE A 36 -10.24 5.37 -9.41
N ALA A 37 -10.93 4.26 -9.13
CA ALA A 37 -10.37 3.15 -8.36
C ALA A 37 -9.84 2.05 -9.27
N LYS A 38 -8.60 1.61 -9.03
CA LYS A 38 -7.98 0.47 -9.69
C LYS A 38 -7.56 -0.54 -8.62
N LEU A 39 -8.28 -1.65 -8.53
CA LEU A 39 -7.83 -2.78 -7.74
C LEU A 39 -6.74 -3.51 -8.53
N VAL A 40 -5.55 -3.64 -7.96
CA VAL A 40 -4.40 -4.25 -8.61
C VAL A 40 -4.34 -5.72 -8.22
N PHE A 41 -4.30 -6.60 -9.22
CA PHE A 41 -4.16 -8.03 -9.03
C PHE A 41 -2.68 -8.42 -8.95
N LEU A 42 -2.29 -9.21 -7.94
CA LEU A 42 -0.97 -9.81 -7.82
C LEU A 42 -1.12 -11.34 -7.96
N PRO A 43 -0.41 -11.97 -8.91
CA PRO A 43 -0.53 -13.41 -9.17
C PRO A 43 0.02 -14.23 -8.01
N ASP A 44 -0.48 -15.47 -7.88
CA ASP A 44 0.03 -16.51 -6.97
C ASP A 44 0.26 -15.98 -5.55
N ALA A 45 -0.70 -15.21 -5.02
CA ALA A 45 -0.51 -14.49 -3.77
C ALA A 45 -0.35 -15.39 -2.54
N ASP A 46 -0.74 -16.66 -2.63
CA ASP A 46 -0.50 -17.71 -1.65
C ASP A 46 0.98 -18.17 -1.62
N VAL A 47 1.70 -18.06 -2.74
CA VAL A 47 3.14 -18.32 -2.86
C VAL A 47 3.79 -17.19 -3.67
N PRO A 48 3.95 -16.00 -3.07
CA PRO A 48 4.26 -14.79 -3.82
C PRO A 48 5.67 -14.84 -4.41
N GLU A 49 5.75 -14.69 -5.72
CA GLU A 49 7.01 -14.57 -6.45
C GLU A 49 7.33 -13.11 -6.77
N PHE A 50 8.52 -12.68 -6.37
CA PHE A 50 8.93 -11.27 -6.42
C PHE A 50 8.82 -10.67 -7.83
N ASP A 51 9.43 -11.32 -8.81
CA ASP A 51 9.47 -10.82 -10.18
C ASP A 51 8.08 -10.81 -10.83
N LEU A 52 7.22 -11.79 -10.53
CA LEU A 52 5.84 -11.83 -11.05
C LEU A 52 5.01 -10.68 -10.48
N TRP A 53 5.17 -10.38 -9.19
CA TRP A 53 4.51 -9.23 -8.57
C TRP A 53 5.00 -7.90 -9.16
N GLN A 54 6.30 -7.74 -9.39
CA GLN A 54 6.82 -6.52 -10.03
C GLN A 54 6.32 -6.35 -11.47
N GLN A 55 6.25 -7.44 -12.26
CA GLN A 55 5.65 -7.40 -13.60
C GLN A 55 4.16 -7.05 -13.57
N ALA A 56 3.41 -7.61 -12.63
CA ALA A 56 1.99 -7.30 -12.46
C ALA A 56 1.76 -5.83 -12.07
N LEU A 57 2.61 -5.28 -11.20
CA LEU A 57 2.59 -3.86 -10.82
C LEU A 57 2.91 -2.97 -12.02
N ASP A 58 3.95 -3.26 -12.79
CA ASP A 58 4.33 -2.47 -13.98
C ASP A 58 3.22 -2.42 -15.03
N MET A 59 2.57 -3.56 -15.31
CA MET A 59 1.47 -3.62 -16.27
C MET A 59 0.24 -2.82 -15.82
N GLN A 60 -0.09 -2.84 -14.52
CA GLN A 60 -1.35 -2.30 -14.00
C GLN A 60 -1.25 -0.87 -13.47
N MET A 61 -0.08 -0.49 -12.94
CA MET A 61 0.21 0.83 -12.38
C MET A 61 0.91 1.75 -13.38
N SER A 62 0.35 1.82 -14.59
CA SER A 62 0.83 2.73 -15.64
C SER A 62 0.37 4.18 -15.42
N ASN A 63 1.15 5.13 -15.95
CA ASN A 63 0.87 6.57 -15.94
C ASN A 63 0.77 7.21 -14.54
N LEU A 64 1.62 6.76 -13.60
CA LEU A 64 1.75 7.42 -12.30
C LEU A 64 2.12 8.90 -12.47
N ASN A 65 1.37 9.76 -11.79
CA ASN A 65 1.48 11.21 -11.84
C ASN A 65 1.01 11.84 -10.52
N GLU A 66 1.05 13.15 -10.41
CA GLU A 66 0.70 13.93 -9.22
C GLU A 66 -0.75 13.73 -8.74
N HIS A 67 -1.63 13.14 -9.56
CA HIS A 67 -3.00 12.78 -9.18
C HIS A 67 -3.14 11.30 -8.76
N SER A 68 -2.03 10.56 -8.71
CA SER A 68 -2.01 9.14 -8.36
C SER A 68 -1.83 8.94 -6.85
N ILE A 69 -2.65 8.06 -6.28
CA ILE A 69 -2.56 7.61 -4.89
C ILE A 69 -2.40 6.09 -4.94
N VAL A 70 -1.45 5.55 -4.17
CA VAL A 70 -1.26 4.11 -4.03
C VAL A 70 -1.54 3.71 -2.59
N ILE A 71 -2.39 2.70 -2.40
CA ILE A 71 -2.76 2.15 -1.10
C ILE A 71 -2.42 0.67 -1.15
N ALA A 72 -1.58 0.21 -0.22
CA ALA A 72 -1.11 -1.17 -0.21
C ALA A 72 -1.31 -1.81 1.18
N HIS A 73 -1.48 -3.14 1.20
CA HIS A 73 -1.63 -3.92 2.42
C HIS A 73 -0.51 -4.95 2.59
N SER A 74 -0.05 -5.12 3.83
CA SER A 74 0.90 -6.18 4.24
C SER A 74 2.13 -6.27 3.32
N LEU A 75 2.47 -7.46 2.79
CA LEU A 75 3.58 -7.68 1.87
C LEU A 75 3.49 -6.81 0.60
N GLY A 76 2.29 -6.47 0.15
CA GLY A 76 2.06 -5.55 -0.97
C GLY A 76 2.70 -4.18 -0.75
N CYS A 77 2.83 -3.73 0.50
CA CYS A 77 3.53 -2.48 0.83
C CYS A 77 5.01 -2.53 0.41
N LEU A 78 5.70 -3.65 0.64
CA LEU A 78 7.09 -3.82 0.25
C LEU A 78 7.23 -3.90 -1.28
N ALA A 79 6.33 -4.65 -1.92
CA ALA A 79 6.30 -4.80 -3.37
C ALA A 79 6.10 -3.45 -4.07
N VAL A 80 5.14 -2.65 -3.61
CA VAL A 80 4.89 -1.29 -4.10
C VAL A 80 6.04 -0.35 -3.79
N ALA A 81 6.62 -0.40 -2.59
CA ALA A 81 7.76 0.45 -2.25
C ALA A 81 8.98 0.16 -3.12
N HIS A 82 9.23 -1.11 -3.47
CA HIS A 82 10.24 -1.47 -4.48
C HIS A 82 9.87 -0.86 -5.82
N TYR A 83 8.67 -1.17 -6.35
CA TYR A 83 8.22 -0.71 -7.66
C TYR A 83 8.37 0.81 -7.79
N LEU A 84 7.85 1.58 -6.85
CA LEU A 84 7.95 3.03 -6.87
C LEU A 84 9.39 3.54 -6.76
N SER A 85 10.28 2.82 -6.07
CA SER A 85 11.71 3.16 -6.03
C SER A 85 12.38 3.07 -7.39
N GLN A 86 11.96 2.11 -8.22
CA GLN A 86 12.55 1.88 -9.55
C GLN A 86 11.86 2.70 -10.66
N HIS A 87 10.57 2.99 -10.50
CA HIS A 87 9.74 3.55 -11.58
C HIS A 87 9.41 5.05 -11.44
N LEU A 88 9.53 5.66 -10.26
CA LEU A 88 9.33 7.11 -10.10
C LEU A 88 10.57 7.91 -10.55
N ASN A 89 10.81 7.90 -11.86
CA ASN A 89 11.89 8.62 -12.52
C ASN A 89 11.42 10.03 -12.88
N HIS A 90 11.52 10.94 -11.91
CA HIS A 90 11.09 12.35 -11.97
C HIS A 90 9.58 12.60 -11.94
N GLN A 91 8.73 11.56 -12.06
CA GLN A 91 7.31 11.70 -11.74
C GLN A 91 7.10 11.77 -10.23
N LYS A 92 6.11 12.57 -9.83
CA LYS A 92 5.60 12.61 -8.47
C LYS A 92 4.27 11.89 -8.39
N ILE A 93 3.92 11.41 -7.20
CA ILE A 93 2.57 10.95 -6.89
C ILE A 93 2.06 11.66 -5.63
N GLU A 94 0.73 11.79 -5.53
CA GLU A 94 0.08 12.43 -4.40
C GLU A 94 0.43 11.70 -3.10
N ALA A 95 0.21 10.38 -3.07
CA ALA A 95 0.35 9.64 -1.83
C ALA A 95 0.70 8.16 -1.99
N LEU A 96 1.38 7.65 -0.97
CA LEU A 96 1.50 6.23 -0.66
C LEU A 96 0.97 5.99 0.75
N ILE A 97 -0.04 5.13 0.87
CA ILE A 97 -0.61 4.70 2.14
C ILE A 97 -0.37 3.20 2.30
N CYS A 98 0.37 2.82 3.35
CA CYS A 98 0.70 1.42 3.64
C CYS A 98 -0.04 0.96 4.90
N VAL A 99 -0.83 -0.10 4.80
CA VAL A 99 -1.54 -0.72 5.93
C VAL A 99 -0.80 -2.01 6.30
N ALA A 100 -0.31 -2.11 7.54
CA ALA A 100 0.51 -3.22 8.03
C ALA A 100 1.79 -3.48 7.18
N GLY A 101 2.40 -2.42 6.65
CA GLY A 101 3.60 -2.53 5.82
C GLY A 101 4.86 -2.85 6.61
N PHE A 102 5.77 -3.62 6.01
CA PHE A 102 7.07 -3.99 6.57
C PHE A 102 8.12 -4.15 5.47
N LYS A 103 9.41 -4.17 5.85
CA LYS A 103 10.55 -4.35 4.91
C LYS A 103 11.64 -5.29 5.42
N SER A 104 11.38 -5.97 6.52
CA SER A 104 12.36 -6.80 7.23
C SER A 104 11.78 -8.20 7.38
N VAL A 105 12.64 -9.22 7.33
CA VAL A 105 12.23 -10.61 7.55
C VAL A 105 11.48 -10.77 8.87
N THR A 106 10.48 -11.66 8.89
CA THR A 106 9.74 -11.99 10.10
C THR A 106 10.07 -13.42 10.50
N PRO A 107 10.39 -13.71 11.79
CA PRO A 107 10.71 -15.08 12.21
C PRO A 107 9.58 -16.08 11.99
N HIS A 108 8.34 -15.60 11.90
CA HIS A 108 7.13 -16.43 11.76
C HIS A 108 6.74 -16.70 10.30
N LYS A 109 7.39 -16.05 9.32
CA LYS A 109 7.17 -16.27 7.88
C LYS A 109 8.48 -16.39 7.09
N PRO A 110 9.30 -17.41 7.37
CA PRO A 110 10.57 -17.62 6.65
C PRO A 110 10.39 -17.82 5.14
N GLU A 111 9.21 -18.29 4.70
CA GLU A 111 8.84 -18.43 3.28
C GLU A 111 8.93 -17.11 2.51
N LEU A 112 8.69 -15.97 3.17
CA LEU A 112 8.75 -14.65 2.54
C LEU A 112 10.18 -14.07 2.48
N ASN A 113 11.17 -14.71 3.08
CA ASN A 113 12.52 -14.15 3.18
C ASN A 113 13.15 -13.88 1.81
N SER A 114 12.97 -14.81 0.85
CA SER A 114 13.47 -14.63 -0.52
C SER A 114 12.85 -13.40 -1.19
N PHE A 115 11.53 -13.24 -1.06
CA PHE A 115 10.81 -12.08 -1.58
C PHE A 115 11.33 -10.78 -0.97
N ILE A 116 11.47 -10.75 0.36
CA ILE A 116 11.91 -9.55 1.10
C ILE A 116 13.34 -9.16 0.72
N GLN A 117 14.24 -10.13 0.55
CA GLN A 117 15.65 -9.89 0.24
C GLN A 117 15.87 -9.35 -1.18
N GLN A 118 14.96 -9.64 -2.11
CA GLN A 118 15.01 -9.11 -3.48
C GLN A 118 14.58 -7.64 -3.55
N ALA A 119 13.82 -7.16 -2.56
CA ALA A 119 13.36 -5.78 -2.54
C ALA A 119 14.51 -4.77 -2.38
N LYS A 120 14.59 -3.79 -3.28
CA LYS A 120 15.57 -2.69 -3.28
C LYS A 120 14.83 -1.37 -3.16
N LEU A 121 14.98 -0.72 -2.01
CA LEU A 121 14.26 0.50 -1.68
C LEU A 121 15.20 1.72 -1.77
N GLU A 122 14.85 2.68 -2.61
CA GLU A 122 15.60 3.93 -2.78
C GLU A 122 14.90 5.05 -2.00
N SER A 123 15.27 5.22 -0.74
CA SER A 123 14.64 6.20 0.17
C SER A 123 14.61 7.61 -0.42
N ARG A 124 15.67 8.03 -1.13
CA ARG A 124 15.73 9.33 -1.80
C ARG A 124 14.63 9.51 -2.85
N VAL A 125 14.32 8.47 -3.62
CA VAL A 125 13.23 8.50 -4.63
C VAL A 125 11.90 8.58 -3.90
N LEU A 126 11.65 7.65 -2.97
CA LEU A 126 10.40 7.56 -2.23
C LEU A 126 10.07 8.86 -1.47
N HIS A 127 11.06 9.49 -0.84
CA HIS A 127 10.85 10.72 -0.07
C HIS A 127 10.67 11.96 -0.94
N ARG A 128 11.29 12.01 -2.13
CA ARG A 128 11.21 13.19 -3.02
C ARG A 128 10.00 13.16 -3.95
N GLN A 129 9.60 11.98 -4.38
CA GLN A 129 8.59 11.81 -5.42
C GLN A 129 7.19 11.57 -4.85
N ILE A 130 7.06 11.08 -3.61
CA ILE A 130 5.77 10.85 -2.98
C ILE A 130 5.47 12.00 -2.03
N ALA A 131 4.44 12.80 -2.30
CA ALA A 131 4.15 13.97 -1.47
C ALA A 131 3.70 13.58 -0.05
N HIS A 132 2.75 12.65 0.05
CA HIS A 132 2.21 12.14 1.31
C HIS A 132 2.55 10.67 1.52
N ARG A 133 3.18 10.34 2.64
CA ARG A 133 3.52 8.96 3.00
C ARG A 133 2.88 8.66 4.34
N ILE A 134 2.02 7.65 4.38
CA ILE A 134 1.23 7.31 5.57
C ILE A 134 1.39 5.81 5.83
N ALA A 135 1.67 5.44 7.07
CA ALA A 135 1.77 4.05 7.48
C ALA A 135 0.82 3.78 8.65
N LEU A 136 -0.18 2.93 8.40
CA LEU A 136 -1.10 2.44 9.41
C LEU A 136 -0.58 1.11 9.97
N PHE A 137 -0.57 0.98 11.29
CA PHE A 137 -0.18 -0.27 11.95
C PHE A 137 -1.09 -0.56 13.14
N SER A 138 -1.22 -1.83 13.51
CA SER A 138 -1.93 -2.21 14.72
C SER A 138 -0.98 -2.55 15.85
N ASN A 139 -1.38 -2.24 17.08
CA ASN A 139 -0.60 -2.56 18.28
C ASN A 139 -0.67 -4.04 18.70
N ASN A 140 -1.54 -4.84 18.07
CA ASN A 140 -1.69 -6.27 18.32
C ASN A 140 -1.66 -7.11 17.04
N ASP A 141 -1.01 -6.62 15.97
CA ASP A 141 -0.77 -7.39 14.75
C ASP A 141 0.25 -8.51 15.03
N SER A 142 -0.20 -9.76 14.94
CA SER A 142 0.65 -10.95 15.13
C SER A 142 1.41 -11.37 13.88
N VAL A 143 1.00 -10.89 12.70
CA VAL A 143 1.63 -11.20 11.41
C VAL A 143 2.77 -10.21 11.14
N VAL A 144 2.50 -8.92 11.36
CA VAL A 144 3.47 -7.84 11.23
C VAL A 144 3.56 -7.10 12.56
N PRO A 145 4.44 -7.56 13.49
CA PRO A 145 4.57 -6.94 14.80
C PRO A 145 4.85 -5.43 14.72
N PRO A 146 4.32 -4.62 15.66
CA PRO A 146 4.46 -3.16 15.63
C PRO A 146 5.88 -2.65 15.42
N PRO A 147 6.95 -3.24 16.02
CA PRO A 147 8.31 -2.80 15.77
C PRO A 147 8.72 -2.84 14.28
N LEU A 148 8.25 -3.85 13.52
CA LEU A 148 8.57 -3.97 12.09
C LEU A 148 7.81 -2.93 11.26
N ALA A 149 6.55 -2.67 11.59
CA ALA A 149 5.75 -1.64 10.95
C ALA A 149 6.32 -0.23 11.23
N LEU A 150 6.76 0.03 12.46
CA LEU A 150 7.42 1.28 12.84
C LEU A 150 8.75 1.46 12.10
N GLN A 151 9.58 0.41 11.98
CA GLN A 151 10.81 0.46 11.19
C GLN A 151 10.53 0.81 9.72
N PHE A 152 9.47 0.24 9.13
CA PHE A 152 9.05 0.56 7.78
C PHE A 152 8.58 2.01 7.64
N GLY A 153 7.68 2.47 8.51
CA GLY A 153 7.20 3.85 8.47
C GLY A 153 8.29 4.89 8.68
N HIS A 154 9.26 4.64 9.59
CA HIS A 154 10.43 5.49 9.75
C HIS A 154 11.31 5.51 8.51
N PHE A 155 11.59 4.36 7.90
CA PHE A 155 12.33 4.28 6.64
C PHE A 155 11.64 5.10 5.54
N MET A 156 10.32 5.03 5.46
CA MET A 156 9.52 5.79 4.50
C MET A 156 9.41 7.28 4.84
N ASN A 157 9.89 7.74 6.00
CA ASN A 157 9.60 9.06 6.54
C ASN A 157 8.09 9.38 6.43
N ALA A 158 7.28 8.42 6.90
CA ALA A 158 5.83 8.44 6.81
C ALA A 158 5.20 8.96 8.10
N GLN A 159 4.01 9.53 7.98
CA GLN A 159 3.13 9.73 9.12
C GLN A 159 2.66 8.37 9.64
N LEU A 160 3.01 8.08 10.89
CA LEU A 160 2.61 6.84 11.57
C LEU A 160 1.22 7.00 12.19
N GLN A 161 0.32 6.07 11.90
CA GLN A 161 -1.02 6.01 12.46
C GLN A 161 -1.25 4.67 13.14
N GLU A 162 -1.28 4.66 14.47
CA GLU A 162 -1.67 3.48 15.24
C GLU A 162 -3.18 3.28 15.16
N VAL A 163 -3.61 2.03 14.93
CA VAL A 163 -5.00 1.58 15.05
C VAL A 163 -5.07 0.48 16.12
N LYS A 164 -5.64 0.83 17.27
CA LYS A 164 -5.68 -0.08 18.42
C LYS A 164 -6.52 -1.31 18.11
N GLN A 165 -5.99 -2.49 18.46
CA GLN A 165 -6.71 -3.75 18.41
C GLN A 165 -7.26 -4.15 17.01
N ALA A 166 -6.63 -3.66 15.95
CA ALA A 166 -7.01 -3.92 14.55
C ALA A 166 -6.43 -5.23 13.97
N ARG A 167 -5.57 -5.92 14.73
CA ARG A 167 -4.87 -7.15 14.29
C ARG A 167 -4.20 -6.90 12.93
N HIS A 168 -4.48 -7.70 11.90
CA HIS A 168 -3.83 -7.58 10.59
C HIS A 168 -4.68 -6.86 9.53
N PHE A 169 -5.75 -6.15 9.94
CA PHE A 169 -6.63 -5.40 9.04
C PHE A 169 -7.32 -6.28 7.98
N THR A 170 -7.57 -7.54 8.29
CA THR A 170 -8.27 -8.48 7.40
C THR A 170 -9.79 -8.40 7.61
N GLN A 171 -10.55 -8.97 6.68
CA GLN A 171 -11.99 -9.15 6.87
C GLN A 171 -12.33 -9.92 8.17
N GLN A 172 -11.52 -10.92 8.53
CA GLN A 172 -11.69 -11.71 9.76
C GLN A 172 -11.46 -10.88 11.03
N ASP A 173 -10.68 -9.80 10.90
CA ASP A 173 -10.45 -8.82 11.96
C ASP A 173 -11.54 -7.74 12.01
N GLY A 174 -12.57 -7.84 11.16
CA GLY A 174 -13.67 -6.89 11.05
C GLY A 174 -13.48 -5.80 9.98
N PHE A 175 -12.45 -5.91 9.13
CA PHE A 175 -12.15 -4.93 8.09
C PHE A 175 -12.67 -5.35 6.71
N SER A 176 -13.98 -5.62 6.61
CA SER A 176 -14.70 -5.58 5.32
C SER A 176 -14.94 -4.14 4.85
N GLU A 177 -14.90 -3.21 5.80
CA GLU A 177 -14.98 -1.76 5.59
C GLU A 177 -13.86 -1.10 6.42
N PHE A 178 -13.37 0.06 6.00
CA PHE A 178 -12.28 0.73 6.70
C PHE A 178 -12.47 2.25 6.75
N ALA A 179 -13.42 2.69 7.60
CA ALA A 179 -13.81 4.10 7.73
C ALA A 179 -12.62 5.04 8.03
N LEU A 180 -11.67 4.64 8.88
CA LEU A 180 -10.49 5.47 9.17
C LEU A 180 -9.63 5.68 7.92
N LEU A 181 -9.43 4.64 7.09
CA LEU A 181 -8.69 4.76 5.85
C LEU A 181 -9.40 5.69 4.85
N GLN A 182 -10.73 5.63 4.78
CA GLN A 182 -11.52 6.58 4.01
C GLN A 182 -11.34 8.02 4.50
N GLN A 183 -11.37 8.25 5.82
CA GLN A 183 -11.16 9.59 6.41
C GLN A 183 -9.77 10.14 6.10
N ILE A 184 -8.74 9.30 6.10
CA ILE A 184 -7.37 9.67 5.71
C ILE A 184 -7.31 9.99 4.21
N LEU A 185 -8.01 9.22 3.39
CA LEU A 185 -8.02 9.38 1.94
C LEU A 185 -8.78 10.64 1.49
N GLN A 186 -9.89 10.99 2.16
CA GLN A 186 -10.77 12.08 1.77
C GLN A 186 -10.07 13.43 1.50
N PRO A 187 -9.19 13.96 2.37
CA PRO A 187 -8.50 15.22 2.08
C PRO A 187 -7.54 15.11 0.88
N LEU A 188 -6.94 13.94 0.64
CA LEU A 188 -6.07 13.70 -0.54
C LEU A 188 -6.87 13.63 -1.84
N MET A 189 -8.15 13.27 -1.77
CA MET A 189 -9.05 13.26 -2.92
C MET A 189 -9.54 14.66 -3.30
N LEU A 190 -9.49 15.61 -2.36
CA LEU A 190 -9.97 16.99 -2.52
C LEU A 190 -8.83 17.98 -2.79
N SER A 191 -7.57 17.56 -2.72
CA SER A 191 -6.41 18.40 -3.02
C SER A 191 -6.37 18.76 -4.50
N VAL A 192 -6.14 20.05 -4.79
CA VAL A 192 -6.09 20.63 -6.14
C VAL A 192 -4.67 20.66 -6.64
#